data_AF-A0A9P3CBF8-F1
#
_entry.id   AF-A0A9P3CBF8-F1
#
_cell.length_a   1.000
_cell.length_b   1.000
_cell.length_c   1.000
_cell.angle_alpha   90.00
_cell.angle_beta   90.00
_cell.angle_gamma   90.00
#
_symmetry.space_group_name_H-M   'P 1'
#
loop_
_entity.id
_entity.type
_entity.pdbx_description
1 polymer ?
#
loop_
_entity_poly.entity_id
_entity_poly.type
_entity_poly.pdbx_seq_one_letter_code
_entity_poly.pdbx_strand_id
1 'polypeptide(L)'
;MCSPTMPRNKERFYLALYTRAASTKPVMPGKEDKYHWAFLVGPKHENKSSQGTKCHAKDVVIIDETKDKDTIRTEYHFEERKVWLTAVDMIVVRLLLGKVLDKERLMDVLRGTRVKKHSDAGGWNSVSWTKDVLDRLTREDGILGASVIDWETVPTWDLVNDIELEP
;
A
#
# COMPACT_ATOMS: atom_id res chain seq x y z
N MET A 1 -30.73 -25.95 8.92
CA MET A 1 -29.82 -24.82 9.17
C MET A 1 -29.63 -24.09 7.86
N CYS A 2 -30.11 -22.86 7.71
CA CYS A 2 -29.87 -22.07 6.51
C CYS A 2 -28.43 -21.60 6.52
N SER A 3 -27.65 -21.97 5.51
CA SER A 3 -26.32 -21.38 5.29
C SER A 3 -26.47 -19.86 5.18
N PRO A 4 -25.67 -19.06 5.92
CA PRO A 4 -25.74 -17.61 5.80
C PRO A 4 -25.40 -17.24 4.35
N THR A 5 -26.34 -16.56 3.69
CA THR A 5 -26.14 -16.01 2.35
C THR A 5 -24.97 -15.05 2.39
N MET A 6 -23.82 -15.47 1.85
CA MET A 6 -22.65 -14.61 1.77
C MET A 6 -23.00 -13.37 0.93
N PRO A 7 -22.70 -12.15 1.41
CA PRO A 7 -22.84 -10.95 0.60
C PRO A 7 -22.08 -11.13 -0.72
N ARG A 8 -22.79 -10.98 -1.85
CA ARG A 8 -22.29 -11.32 -3.20
C ARG A 8 -21.10 -10.45 -3.64
N ASN A 9 -20.85 -9.33 -2.97
CA ASN A 9 -19.82 -8.34 -3.32
C ASN A 9 -18.90 -7.99 -2.14
N LYS A 10 -18.35 -9.00 -1.44
CA LYS A 10 -17.38 -8.78 -0.35
C LYS A 10 -16.17 -7.98 -0.83
N GLU A 11 -15.62 -7.17 0.05
CA GLU A 11 -14.44 -6.37 -0.25
C GLU A 11 -13.22 -7.23 -0.58
N ARG A 12 -12.28 -6.58 -1.26
CA ARG A 12 -11.01 -7.12 -1.74
C ARG A 12 -9.90 -6.20 -1.27
N PHE A 13 -8.81 -6.82 -0.83
CA PHE A 13 -7.61 -6.17 -0.39
C PHE A 13 -6.58 -6.26 -1.50
N TYR A 14 -6.05 -5.12 -1.94
CA TYR A 14 -5.10 -5.03 -3.02
C TYR A 14 -3.85 -4.29 -2.59
N LEU A 15 -2.71 -4.68 -3.14
CA LEU A 15 -1.52 -3.85 -3.22
C LEU A 15 -1.57 -3.06 -4.54
N ALA A 16 -1.37 -1.76 -4.47
CA ALA A 16 -1.31 -0.87 -5.62
C ALA A 16 0.05 -0.17 -5.68
N LEU A 17 0.65 -0.19 -6.86
CA LEU A 17 1.92 0.47 -7.16
C LEU A 17 1.63 1.72 -7.99
N TYR A 18 2.12 2.85 -7.52
CA TYR A 18 1.97 4.13 -8.20
C TYR A 18 3.32 4.59 -8.74
N THR A 19 3.32 5.30 -9.87
CA THR A 19 4.54 5.97 -10.35
C THR A 19 5.02 6.99 -9.32
N ARG A 20 6.34 7.07 -9.14
CA ARG A 20 7.00 8.17 -8.43
C ARG A 20 7.48 9.21 -9.43
N ALA A 21 7.73 10.43 -8.95
CA ALA A 21 8.35 11.46 -9.77
C ALA A 21 9.70 10.97 -10.31
N ALA A 22 10.00 11.26 -11.58
CA ALA A 22 11.19 10.76 -12.27
C ALA A 22 12.52 11.18 -11.61
N SER A 23 12.50 12.21 -10.76
CA SER A 23 13.67 12.68 -10.00
C SER A 23 14.01 11.83 -8.77
N THR A 24 13.12 10.94 -8.34
CA THR A 24 13.36 10.07 -7.18
C THR A 24 14.18 8.85 -7.58
N LYS A 25 15.46 8.82 -7.18
CA LYS A 25 16.31 7.65 -7.39
C LYS A 25 15.99 6.56 -6.35
N PRO A 26 15.67 5.32 -6.77
CA PRO A 26 15.49 4.18 -5.85
C PRO A 26 16.76 3.92 -5.05
N VAL A 27 16.62 3.62 -3.77
CA VAL A 27 17.73 3.31 -2.85
C VAL A 27 17.67 1.89 -2.30
N MET A 28 16.54 1.17 -2.48
CA MET A 28 16.46 -0.22 -2.06
C MET A 28 17.20 -1.16 -3.03
N PRO A 29 17.83 -2.26 -2.56
CA PRO A 29 18.61 -3.15 -3.41
C PRO A 29 17.85 -3.75 -4.60
N GLY A 30 16.56 -4.08 -4.41
CA GLY A 30 15.67 -4.58 -5.45
C GLY A 30 14.93 -3.47 -6.21
N LYS A 31 15.28 -2.20 -5.95
CA LYS A 31 14.62 -0.99 -6.49
C LYS A 31 13.12 -0.95 -6.22
N GLU A 32 12.69 -1.58 -5.12
CA GLU A 32 11.28 -1.71 -4.79
C GLU A 32 10.59 -0.35 -4.61
N ASP A 33 11.38 0.64 -4.21
CA ASP A 33 11.03 2.02 -4.00
C ASP A 33 11.07 2.89 -5.27
N LYS A 34 11.22 2.28 -6.45
CA LYS A 34 10.90 2.91 -7.75
C LYS A 34 9.44 3.31 -7.85
N TYR A 35 8.56 2.58 -7.16
CA TYR A 35 7.14 2.85 -7.09
C TYR A 35 6.73 3.29 -5.68
N HIS A 36 5.63 4.02 -5.61
CA HIS A 36 4.96 4.32 -4.36
C HIS A 36 3.96 3.22 -4.03
N TRP A 37 4.07 2.64 -2.84
CA TRP A 37 3.27 1.50 -2.42
C TRP A 37 2.08 1.94 -1.58
N ALA A 38 0.90 1.41 -1.88
CA ALA A 38 -0.31 1.66 -1.12
C ALA A 38 -1.22 0.43 -1.12
N PHE A 39 -2.04 0.29 -0.09
CA PHE A 39 -3.14 -0.66 -0.12
C PHE A 39 -4.43 -0.01 -0.61
N LEU A 40 -5.23 -0.79 -1.34
CA LEU A 40 -6.61 -0.45 -1.68
C LEU A 40 -7.55 -1.48 -1.08
N VAL A 41 -8.60 -1.01 -0.41
CA VAL A 41 -9.74 -1.82 0.04
C VAL A 41 -10.97 -1.37 -0.73
N GLY A 42 -11.62 -2.29 -1.43
CA GLY A 42 -12.76 -1.94 -2.28
C GLY A 42 -13.66 -3.13 -2.62
N PRO A 43 -14.84 -2.89 -3.25
CA PRO A 43 -15.73 -3.96 -3.67
C PRO A 43 -15.04 -4.92 -4.66
N LYS A 44 -15.47 -6.19 -4.65
CA LYS A 44 -15.02 -7.19 -5.63
C LYS A 44 -15.39 -6.80 -7.07
N HIS A 45 -16.61 -6.30 -7.24
CA HIS A 45 -17.14 -5.88 -8.53
C HIS A 45 -17.17 -4.36 -8.58
N GLU A 46 -16.28 -3.80 -9.41
CA GLU A 46 -16.14 -2.37 -9.61
C GLU A 46 -16.97 -1.90 -10.81
N ASN A 47 -17.45 -0.67 -10.71
CA ASN A 47 -18.17 0.08 -11.73
C ASN A 47 -17.67 1.53 -11.71
N LYS A 48 -18.17 2.37 -12.62
CA LYS A 48 -17.71 3.76 -12.79
C LYS A 48 -17.84 4.63 -11.54
N SER A 49 -18.74 4.27 -10.61
CA SER A 49 -18.95 4.98 -9.34
C SER A 49 -18.38 4.23 -8.13
N SER A 50 -17.58 3.19 -8.35
CA SER A 50 -17.02 2.39 -7.26
C SER A 50 -15.97 3.18 -6.50
N GLN A 51 -16.19 3.29 -5.20
CA GLN A 51 -15.28 3.89 -4.25
C GLN A 51 -14.62 2.81 -3.41
N GLY A 52 -13.40 3.11 -2.97
CA GLY A 52 -12.66 2.31 -2.00
C GLY A 52 -11.87 3.20 -1.06
N THR A 53 -11.05 2.57 -0.23
CA THR A 53 -10.15 3.23 0.70
C THR A 53 -8.72 2.96 0.28
N LYS A 54 -7.93 4.02 0.10
CA LYS A 54 -6.48 3.97 -0.07
C LYS A 54 -5.81 4.20 1.27
N CYS A 55 -4.89 3.30 1.64
CA CYS A 55 -4.09 3.39 2.85
C CYS A 55 -2.61 3.33 2.49
N HIS A 56 -1.80 4.29 2.91
CA HIS A 56 -0.37 4.27 2.68
C HIS A 56 0.41 5.08 3.71
N ALA A 57 1.69 4.77 3.85
CA ALA A 57 2.65 5.73 4.37
C ALA A 57 2.96 6.75 3.28
N LYS A 58 2.80 8.03 3.57
CA LYS A 58 2.98 9.16 2.65
C LYS A 58 4.22 9.94 3.04
N ASP A 59 5.07 10.22 2.06
CA ASP A 59 6.24 11.07 2.20
C ASP A 59 5.78 12.52 2.42
N VAL A 60 6.28 13.14 3.49
CA VAL A 60 6.02 14.53 3.85
C VAL A 60 7.36 15.25 3.94
N VAL A 61 7.56 16.22 3.05
CA VAL A 61 8.75 17.07 3.08
C VAL A 61 8.56 18.14 4.15
N ILE A 62 9.43 18.16 5.14
CA ILE A 62 9.49 19.16 6.19
C ILE A 62 10.72 20.02 5.94
N ILE A 63 10.52 21.33 5.88
CA ILE A 63 11.59 22.31 5.76
C ILE A 63 11.72 22.96 7.14
N ASP A 64 12.80 22.64 7.83
CA ASP A 64 13.15 23.26 9.11
C ASP A 64 14.01 24.49 8.80
N GLU A 65 13.38 25.67 8.82
CA GLU A 65 14.05 26.96 8.69
C GLU A 65 14.69 27.31 10.04
N THR A 66 16.01 27.20 10.14
CA THR A 66 16.77 27.74 11.27
C THR A 66 17.52 29.00 10.84
N LYS A 67 17.82 29.91 11.79
CA LYS A 67 18.49 31.20 11.51
C LYS A 67 19.77 31.09 10.66
N ASP A 68 20.42 29.93 10.67
CA ASP A 68 21.72 29.71 10.03
C ASP A 68 21.68 28.69 8.86
N LYS A 69 20.61 27.89 8.69
CA LYS A 69 20.49 26.91 7.60
C LYS A 69 19.06 26.38 7.42
N ASP A 70 18.65 26.17 6.18
CA ASP A 70 17.48 25.37 5.84
C ASP A 70 17.83 23.89 5.85
N THR A 71 17.08 23.11 6.61
CA THR A 71 17.22 21.65 6.68
C THR A 71 15.98 21.01 6.08
N ILE A 72 16.15 20.30 4.96
CA ILE A 72 15.07 19.51 4.36
C ILE A 72 15.13 18.11 4.97
N ARG A 73 14.03 17.66 5.57
CA ARG A 73 13.86 16.28 6.04
C ARG A 73 12.58 15.67 5.47
N THR A 74 12.59 14.36 5.31
CA THR A 74 11.39 13.61 4.94
C THR A 74 10.85 12.91 6.18
N GLU A 75 9.62 13.22 6.53
CA GLU A 75 8.82 12.44 7.46
C GLU A 75 7.87 11.53 6.68
N TYR A 76 7.33 10.53 7.36
CA TYR A 76 6.28 9.71 6.81
C TYR A 76 5.05 9.78 7.69
N HIS A 77 3.88 9.97 7.08
CA HIS A 77 2.60 10.02 7.77
C HIS A 77 1.67 8.94 7.20
N PHE A 78 0.90 8.27 8.05
CA PHE A 78 -0.16 7.38 7.56
C PHE A 78 -1.29 8.23 6.94
N GLU A 79 -1.70 7.92 5.72
CA GLU A 79 -2.86 8.52 5.06
C GLU A 79 -3.89 7.42 4.74
N GLU A 80 -5.11 7.61 5.23
CA GLU A 80 -6.31 6.87 4.84
C GLU A 80 -7.24 7.82 4.09
N ARG A 81 -7.64 7.46 2.86
CA ARG A 81 -8.45 8.32 2.01
C ARG A 81 -9.47 7.53 1.21
N LYS A 82 -10.70 8.03 1.09
CA LYS A 82 -11.64 7.54 0.07
C LYS A 82 -11.17 7.91 -1.33
N VAL A 83 -11.18 6.95 -2.25
CA VAL A 83 -10.75 7.13 -3.64
C VAL A 83 -11.75 6.49 -4.60
N TRP A 84 -11.84 7.02 -5.81
CA TRP A 84 -12.50 6.35 -6.91
C TRP A 84 -11.57 5.23 -7.41
N LEU A 85 -12.07 3.99 -7.48
CA LEU A 85 -11.24 2.84 -7.87
C LEU A 85 -11.00 2.76 -9.38
N THR A 86 -11.83 3.45 -10.15
CA THR A 86 -11.73 3.58 -11.60
C THR A 86 -10.92 4.80 -12.04
N ALA A 87 -10.61 5.73 -11.13
CA ALA A 87 -9.70 6.84 -11.40
C ALA A 87 -8.27 6.33 -11.24
N VAL A 88 -7.68 5.94 -12.36
CA VAL A 88 -6.38 5.26 -12.47
C VAL A 88 -5.19 6.21 -12.38
N ASP A 89 -5.35 7.42 -11.85
CA ASP A 89 -4.27 8.41 -11.89
C ASP A 89 -3.01 7.84 -11.22
N MET A 90 -2.03 7.52 -12.06
CA MET A 90 -0.69 7.03 -11.72
C MET A 90 -0.58 5.59 -11.19
N ILE A 91 -1.64 4.77 -11.17
CA ILE A 91 -1.51 3.34 -10.82
C ILE A 91 -0.88 2.59 -11.99
N VAL A 92 0.23 1.89 -11.74
CA VAL A 92 0.90 1.01 -12.72
C VAL A 92 0.44 -0.43 -12.55
N VAL A 93 0.33 -0.90 -11.31
CA VAL A 93 -0.03 -2.28 -10.99
C VAL A 93 -1.03 -2.29 -9.84
N ARG A 94 -2.00 -3.21 -9.90
CA ARG A 94 -2.91 -3.50 -8.80
C ARG A 94 -3.03 -5.02 -8.60
N LEU A 95 -2.41 -5.53 -7.54
CA LEU A 95 -2.35 -6.95 -7.20
C LEU A 95 -3.43 -7.30 -6.19
N LEU A 96 -4.22 -8.32 -6.47
CA LEU A 96 -5.19 -8.86 -5.51
C LEU A 96 -4.46 -9.68 -4.44
N LEU A 97 -4.45 -9.19 -3.21
CA LEU A 97 -3.85 -9.89 -2.08
C LEU A 97 -4.84 -10.79 -1.34
N GLY A 98 -6.14 -10.46 -1.32
CA GLY A 98 -7.08 -11.33 -0.62
C GLY A 98 -8.52 -10.88 -0.56
N LYS A 99 -9.35 -11.78 -0.07
CA LYS A 99 -10.76 -11.52 0.26
C LYS A 99 -10.84 -10.96 1.67
N VAL A 100 -11.46 -9.80 1.85
CA VAL A 100 -11.69 -9.22 3.18
C VAL A 100 -12.85 -9.95 3.86
N LEU A 101 -12.60 -10.51 5.05
CA LEU A 101 -13.62 -11.12 5.91
C LEU A 101 -14.08 -10.15 6.98
N ASP A 102 -13.12 -9.42 7.57
CA ASP A 102 -13.36 -8.39 8.58
C ASP A 102 -12.67 -7.09 8.17
N LYS A 103 -13.46 -6.12 7.73
CA LYS A 103 -12.96 -4.82 7.26
C LYS A 103 -12.43 -3.99 8.42
N GLU A 104 -13.12 -3.97 9.55
CA GLU A 104 -12.77 -3.09 10.66
C GLU A 104 -11.43 -3.49 11.25
N ARG A 105 -11.24 -4.80 11.50
CA ARG A 105 -9.94 -5.33 11.94
C ARG A 105 -8.83 -5.11 10.92
N LEU A 106 -9.11 -5.25 9.62
CA LEU A 106 -8.13 -4.91 8.58
C LEU A 106 -7.70 -3.44 8.68
N MET A 107 -8.66 -2.53 8.85
CA MET A 107 -8.38 -1.11 8.98
C MET A 107 -7.61 -0.78 10.26
N ASP A 108 -7.87 -1.48 11.36
CA ASP A 108 -7.13 -1.32 12.61
C ASP A 108 -5.67 -1.79 12.48
N VAL A 109 -5.42 -2.88 11.74
CA VAL A 109 -4.06 -3.27 11.39
C VAL A 109 -3.37 -2.17 10.58
N LEU A 110 -4.03 -1.65 9.54
CA LEU A 110 -3.46 -0.59 8.69
C LEU A 110 -3.13 0.67 9.49
N ARG A 111 -4.07 1.18 10.30
CA ARG A 111 -3.89 2.37 11.14
C ARG A 111 -2.87 2.17 12.24
N GLY A 112 -2.86 0.98 12.85
CA GLY A 112 -1.95 0.64 13.95
C GLY A 112 -0.52 0.34 13.49
N THR A 113 -0.27 0.20 12.19
CA THR A 113 1.08 -0.12 11.70
C THR A 113 1.95 1.13 11.74
N ARG A 114 3.05 1.04 12.47
CA ARG A 114 3.91 2.17 12.79
C ARG A 114 4.46 2.83 11.52
N VAL A 115 4.39 4.15 11.49
CA VAL A 115 5.06 5.00 10.50
C VAL A 115 6.19 5.77 11.19
N LYS A 116 7.38 5.86 10.55
CA LYS A 116 8.54 6.53 11.13
C LYS A 116 8.53 8.04 10.82
N LYS A 117 8.82 8.87 11.83
CA LYS A 117 8.80 10.35 11.76
C LYS A 117 10.20 11.02 11.79
N HIS A 118 11.30 10.27 11.68
CA HIS A 118 12.65 10.77 12.00
C HIS A 118 13.64 10.75 10.82
N SER A 119 14.67 11.59 10.92
CA SER A 119 15.82 11.74 10.00
C SER A 119 16.67 10.49 9.80
N ASP A 120 16.57 9.51 10.72
CA ASP A 120 17.36 8.28 10.69
C ASP A 120 16.56 7.10 10.10
N ALA A 121 15.57 7.42 9.25
CA ALA A 121 14.67 6.43 8.66
C ALA A 121 15.44 5.33 7.90
N GLY A 122 16.70 5.54 7.52
CA GLY A 122 17.61 4.48 7.09
C GLY A 122 17.07 3.68 5.91
N GLY A 123 16.48 4.36 4.93
CA GLY A 123 15.81 3.72 3.79
C GLY A 123 14.37 3.27 4.05
N TRP A 124 13.78 3.55 5.22
CA TRP A 124 12.36 3.31 5.49
C TRP A 124 11.51 4.17 4.57
N ASN A 125 10.47 3.58 3.97
CA ASN A 125 9.58 4.21 3.00
C ASN A 125 8.22 3.47 2.96
N SER A 126 7.40 3.73 1.93
CA SER A 126 6.12 3.03 1.73
C SER A 126 6.25 1.51 1.62
N VAL A 127 7.35 1.00 1.04
CA VAL A 127 7.63 -0.44 0.91
C VAL A 127 7.85 -1.06 2.30
N SER A 128 8.64 -0.40 3.14
CA SER A 128 8.88 -0.85 4.51
C SER A 128 7.58 -0.92 5.32
N TRP A 129 6.71 0.09 5.20
CA TRP A 129 5.41 0.06 5.85
C TRP A 129 4.51 -1.07 5.32
N THR A 130 4.50 -1.33 4.01
CA THR A 130 3.76 -2.46 3.44
C THR A 130 4.28 -3.79 3.98
N LYS A 131 5.60 -3.99 4.06
CA LYS A 131 6.20 -5.18 4.69
C LYS A 131 5.67 -5.39 6.11
N ASP A 132 5.71 -4.33 6.94
CA ASP A 132 5.25 -4.38 8.32
C ASP A 132 3.74 -4.70 8.42
N VAL A 133 2.91 -4.16 7.52
CA VAL A 133 1.48 -4.50 7.46
C VAL A 133 1.28 -5.98 7.12
N LEU A 134 1.96 -6.48 6.09
CA LEU A 134 1.81 -7.87 5.64
C LEU A 134 2.26 -8.86 6.73
N ASP A 135 3.40 -8.60 7.37
CA ASP A 135 3.90 -9.40 8.50
C ASP A 135 2.95 -9.37 9.72
N ARG A 136 2.20 -8.29 9.93
CA ARG A 136 1.15 -8.27 10.95
C ARG A 136 -0.06 -9.09 10.52
N LEU A 137 -0.50 -8.98 9.27
CA LEU A 137 -1.65 -9.73 8.75
C LEU A 137 -1.40 -11.25 8.71
N THR A 138 -0.16 -11.71 8.56
CA THR A 138 0.16 -13.15 8.63
C THR A 138 0.00 -13.73 10.04
N ARG A 139 -0.04 -12.88 11.08
CA ARG A 139 -0.17 -13.28 12.50
C ARG A 139 -1.61 -13.17 13.02
N GLU A 140 -2.55 -12.70 12.20
CA GLU A 140 -3.92 -12.44 12.61
C GLU A 140 -4.93 -13.23 11.75
N ASP A 141 -5.55 -14.23 12.37
CA ASP A 141 -6.59 -15.03 11.70
C ASP A 141 -7.93 -14.29 11.56
N GLY A 142 -8.66 -14.66 10.52
CA GLY A 142 -10.04 -14.23 10.29
C GLY A 142 -10.22 -12.81 9.73
N ILE A 143 -9.12 -12.07 9.49
CA ILE A 143 -9.18 -10.76 8.80
C ILE A 143 -9.36 -10.96 7.30
N LEU A 144 -8.53 -11.83 6.72
CA LEU A 144 -8.57 -12.20 5.32
C LEU A 144 -9.01 -13.66 5.16
N GLY A 145 -9.70 -13.95 4.06
CA GLY A 145 -10.03 -15.30 3.63
C GLY A 145 -8.90 -15.87 2.79
N ALA A 146 -9.23 -16.47 1.64
CA ALA A 146 -8.21 -16.80 0.64
C ALA A 146 -7.37 -15.55 0.30
N SER A 147 -6.06 -15.64 0.55
CA SER A 147 -5.11 -14.54 0.44
C SER A 147 -3.70 -15.02 0.05
N VAL A 148 -2.91 -14.09 -0.50
CA VAL A 148 -1.48 -14.19 -0.76
C VAL A 148 -0.87 -12.93 -0.15
N ILE A 149 -0.31 -13.06 1.05
CA ILE A 149 0.21 -11.94 1.84
C ILE A 149 1.63 -12.20 2.37
N ASP A 150 2.19 -13.37 2.11
CA ASP A 150 3.59 -13.63 2.43
C ASP A 150 4.48 -12.82 1.50
N TRP A 151 5.40 -12.03 2.07
CA TRP A 151 6.26 -11.10 1.36
C TRP A 151 7.07 -11.78 0.25
N GLU A 152 7.49 -13.03 0.45
CA GLU A 152 8.26 -13.78 -0.55
C GLU A 152 7.40 -14.27 -1.72
N THR A 153 6.08 -14.34 -1.53
CA THR A 153 5.10 -14.84 -2.53
C THR A 153 4.31 -13.74 -3.23
N VAL A 154 4.18 -12.56 -2.60
CA VAL A 154 3.70 -11.37 -3.30
C VAL A 154 4.69 -11.12 -4.42
N PRO A 155 4.26 -11.10 -5.71
CA PRO A 155 5.13 -11.09 -6.87
C PRO A 155 6.38 -10.24 -6.64
N THR A 156 7.48 -10.93 -6.32
CA THR A 156 8.79 -10.33 -6.32
C THR A 156 9.08 -9.93 -7.78
N TRP A 157 9.85 -8.86 -7.90
CA TRP A 157 9.88 -7.91 -9.01
C TRP A 157 10.21 -8.44 -10.40
N ASP A 158 10.48 -9.72 -10.57
CA ASP A 158 10.73 -10.34 -11.86
C ASP A 158 9.56 -10.08 -12.84
N LEU A 159 8.32 -10.16 -12.35
CA LEU A 159 7.12 -9.89 -13.16
C LEU A 159 6.87 -8.41 -13.46
N VAL A 160 7.41 -7.47 -12.68
CA VAL A 160 7.21 -6.03 -12.91
C VAL A 160 8.34 -5.44 -13.75
N ASN A 161 9.56 -6.00 -13.63
CA ASN A 161 10.67 -5.67 -14.52
C ASN A 161 10.43 -6.19 -15.94
N ASP A 162 9.76 -7.34 -16.11
CA ASP A 162 9.36 -7.87 -17.43
C ASP A 162 8.21 -7.09 -18.10
N ILE A 163 7.52 -6.19 -17.39
CA ILE A 163 6.52 -5.27 -17.97
C ILE A 163 7.18 -4.05 -18.64
N GLU A 164 8.50 -3.87 -18.51
CA GLU A 164 9.29 -3.07 -19.45
C GLU A 164 9.39 -3.84 -20.78
N LEU A 165 8.25 -4.00 -21.47
CA LEU A 165 8.22 -4.26 -22.90
C LEU A 165 9.01 -3.14 -23.58
N GLU A 166 9.94 -3.59 -24.43
CA GLU A 166 10.80 -2.85 -25.33
C GLU A 166 10.18 -1.58 -25.96
N PRO A 167 11.03 -0.58 -26.32
CA PRO A 167 10.67 0.80 -26.65
C PRO A 167 9.52 1.03 -27.64
#